data_AF-A0A432MFT3-F1
#
_entry.id   AF-A0A432MFT3-F1
#
_cell.length_a   1.000
_cell.length_b   1.000
_cell.length_c   1.000
_cell.angle_alpha   90.00
_cell.angle_beta   90.00
_cell.angle_gamma   90.00
#
_symmetry.space_group_name_H-M   'P 1'
#
loop_
_entity.id
_entity.type
_entity.pdbx_description
1 polymer ?
#
loop_
_entity_poly.entity_id
_entity_poly.type
_entity_poly.pdbx_seq_one_letter_code
_entity_poly.pdbx_strand_id
1 'polypeptide(L)'
;MNSTPDPAIPAVGASRTWAFALAAGLLAGGLAAAAVEGTYQTFRPGLVPEVINGETNMVAPPHEIARATRQNASLSFGLMGGLLGLAMGWAGGLAGRSGRGPTARAALLGLVVGLAATALASFLVIPAYFEYDTQVQANQGENLIIPLLVHVGSWAAAGAAGGLAFGVGLGGTARGLGARTAIGGLTGAAVGAVAYELIGGIAFPMAKTPQPFAEQLVPRALAMLLTCTFASALAAFSAVDAERGRRPT
;
A
#
# COMPACT_ATOMS: atom_id res chain seq x y z
N MET A 1 28.83 34.46 -21.76
CA MET A 1 28.40 33.13 -21.27
C MET A 1 27.04 32.83 -21.87
N ASN A 2 26.97 31.95 -22.87
CA ASN A 2 25.70 31.51 -23.45
C ASN A 2 25.12 30.42 -22.54
N SER A 3 24.14 30.78 -21.70
CA SER A 3 23.31 29.79 -21.02
C SER A 3 22.46 29.10 -22.09
N THR A 4 22.82 27.87 -22.46
CA THR A 4 21.92 26.99 -23.22
C THR A 4 20.61 26.90 -22.45
N PRO A 5 19.47 27.27 -23.07
CA PRO A 5 18.18 27.20 -22.40
C PRO A 5 17.91 25.77 -21.93
N ASP A 6 17.53 25.65 -20.66
CA ASP A 6 17.15 24.39 -20.03
C ASP A 6 16.06 23.73 -20.89
N PRO A 7 16.18 22.46 -21.28
CA PRO A 7 15.21 21.82 -22.17
C PRO A 7 13.81 21.94 -21.57
N ALA A 8 12.90 22.55 -22.34
CA ALA A 8 11.53 22.75 -21.90
C ALA A 8 10.86 21.40 -21.65
N ILE A 9 10.59 21.09 -20.37
CA ILE A 9 9.83 19.91 -19.99
C ILE A 9 8.41 20.08 -20.54
N PRO A 10 7.91 19.18 -21.42
CA PRO A 10 6.57 19.31 -21.96
C PRO A 10 5.55 19.29 -20.82
N ALA A 11 4.65 20.27 -20.81
CA ALA A 11 3.59 20.34 -19.80
C ALA A 11 2.72 19.08 -19.88
N VAL A 12 2.59 18.35 -18.78
CA VAL A 12 1.69 17.20 -18.73
C VAL A 12 0.25 17.72 -18.62
N GLY A 13 -0.67 17.08 -19.35
CA GLY A 13 -2.08 17.43 -19.25
C GLY A 13 -2.66 16.88 -17.96
N ALA A 14 -3.18 17.74 -17.08
CA ALA A 14 -3.75 17.33 -15.78
C ALA A 14 -4.79 16.20 -15.90
N SER A 15 -5.71 16.29 -16.88
CA SER A 15 -6.71 15.24 -17.15
C SER A 15 -6.07 13.88 -17.43
N ARG A 16 -4.95 13.86 -18.16
CA ARG A 16 -4.22 12.65 -18.51
C ARG A 16 -3.52 12.04 -17.29
N THR A 17 -2.89 12.88 -16.46
CA THR A 17 -2.26 12.48 -15.20
C THR A 17 -3.27 11.80 -14.28
N TRP A 18 -4.46 12.41 -14.11
CA TRP A 18 -5.55 11.84 -13.32
C TRP A 18 -6.05 10.51 -13.88
N ALA A 19 -6.35 10.46 -15.18
CA ALA A 19 -6.88 9.26 -15.81
C ALA A 19 -5.95 8.04 -15.64
N PHE A 20 -4.65 8.21 -15.93
CA PHE A 20 -3.70 7.11 -15.79
C PHE A 20 -3.44 6.71 -14.35
N ALA A 21 -3.36 7.66 -13.42
CA ALA A 21 -3.14 7.36 -12.01
C ALA A 21 -4.33 6.57 -11.42
N LEU A 22 -5.57 7.03 -11.63
CA LEU A 22 -6.76 6.34 -11.11
C LEU A 22 -6.93 4.96 -11.73
N ALA A 23 -6.71 4.82 -13.04
CA ALA A 23 -6.74 3.51 -13.71
C ALA A 23 -5.69 2.56 -13.13
N ALA A 24 -4.48 3.05 -12.84
CA ALA A 24 -3.42 2.27 -12.22
C ALA A 24 -3.76 1.88 -10.77
N GLY A 25 -4.31 2.79 -9.97
CA GLY A 25 -4.73 2.50 -8.59
C GLY A 25 -5.83 1.44 -8.53
N LEU A 26 -6.85 1.54 -9.38
CA LEU A 26 -7.92 0.55 -9.48
C LEU A 26 -7.40 -0.81 -9.95
N LEU A 27 -6.57 -0.84 -10.99
CA LEU A 27 -5.98 -2.07 -11.51
C LEU A 27 -5.07 -2.74 -10.45
N ALA A 28 -4.20 -1.97 -9.81
CA ALA A 28 -3.33 -2.46 -8.75
C ALA A 28 -4.13 -2.99 -7.56
N GLY A 29 -5.17 -2.28 -7.12
CA GLY A 29 -6.04 -2.73 -6.02
C GLY A 29 -6.77 -4.03 -6.35
N GLY A 30 -7.30 -4.18 -7.57
CA GLY A 30 -7.94 -5.42 -8.02
C GLY A 30 -6.97 -6.60 -8.11
N LEU A 31 -5.78 -6.39 -8.69
CA LEU A 31 -4.75 -7.42 -8.78
C LEU A 31 -4.20 -7.80 -7.40
N ALA A 32 -4.02 -6.82 -6.50
CA ALA A 32 -3.59 -7.05 -5.13
C ALA A 32 -4.63 -7.85 -4.35
N ALA A 33 -5.92 -7.57 -4.51
CA ALA A 33 -6.99 -8.35 -3.90
C ALA A 33 -6.93 -9.83 -4.33
N ALA A 34 -6.73 -10.10 -5.63
CA ALA A 34 -6.58 -11.46 -6.14
C ALA A 34 -5.29 -12.13 -5.63
N ALA A 35 -4.17 -11.39 -5.58
CA ALA A 35 -2.89 -11.91 -5.10
C ALA A 35 -2.95 -12.26 -3.60
N VAL A 36 -3.59 -11.40 -2.79
CA VAL A 36 -3.79 -11.63 -1.35
C VAL A 36 -4.62 -12.90 -1.14
N GLU A 37 -5.68 -13.12 -1.92
CA GLU A 37 -6.48 -14.34 -1.81
C GLU A 37 -5.64 -15.60 -2.08
N GLY A 38 -4.81 -15.56 -3.13
CA GLY A 38 -3.91 -16.66 -3.47
C GLY A 38 -2.79 -16.91 -2.45
N THR A 39 -2.48 -15.93 -1.59
CA THR A 39 -1.35 -15.99 -0.64
C THR A 39 -1.76 -15.99 0.84
N TYR A 40 -3.06 -15.83 1.14
CA TYR A 40 -3.58 -15.67 2.50
C TYR A 40 -3.18 -16.81 3.47
N GLN A 41 -3.01 -18.03 2.96
CA GLN A 41 -2.67 -19.21 3.77
C GLN A 41 -1.38 -19.91 3.32
N THR A 42 -0.45 -19.17 2.69
CA THR A 42 0.83 -19.75 2.25
C THR A 42 1.63 -20.29 3.44
N PHE A 43 1.69 -19.52 4.53
CA PHE A 43 2.32 -19.94 5.78
C PHE A 43 1.24 -20.31 6.80
N ARG A 44 1.26 -21.55 7.29
CA ARG A 44 0.34 -22.06 8.30
C ARG A 44 1.08 -22.20 9.64
N PRO A 45 0.45 -21.85 10.77
CA PRO A 45 1.06 -22.06 12.07
C PRO A 45 1.22 -23.55 12.36
N GLY A 46 2.32 -23.93 13.02
CA GLY A 46 2.48 -25.29 13.54
C GLY A 46 1.42 -25.59 14.60
N LEU A 47 0.88 -26.81 14.60
CA LEU A 47 -0.08 -27.27 15.61
C LEU A 47 0.61 -28.14 16.64
N VAL A 48 0.29 -27.95 17.91
CA VAL A 48 0.76 -28.78 19.02
C VAL A 48 -0.45 -29.39 19.75
N PRO A 49 -0.32 -30.61 20.29
CA PRO A 49 -1.35 -31.20 21.12
C PRO A 49 -1.45 -30.44 22.45
N GLU A 50 -2.64 -29.96 22.79
CA GLU A 50 -2.95 -29.29 24.05
C GLU A 50 -4.23 -29.91 24.66
N VAL A 51 -4.23 -30.16 25.96
CA VAL A 51 -5.38 -30.74 26.66
C VAL A 51 -6.30 -29.60 27.09
N ILE A 52 -7.44 -29.47 26.41
CA ILE A 52 -8.47 -28.47 26.71
C ILE A 52 -9.72 -29.22 27.15
N ASN A 53 -10.20 -28.97 28.36
CA ASN A 53 -11.36 -29.66 28.95
C ASN A 53 -11.24 -31.20 28.97
N GLY A 54 -10.02 -31.73 29.11
CA GLY A 54 -9.76 -33.18 29.15
C GLY A 54 -9.67 -33.83 27.76
N GLU A 55 -9.91 -33.10 26.68
CA GLU A 55 -9.72 -33.57 25.30
C GLU A 55 -8.41 -33.04 24.73
N THR A 56 -7.67 -33.91 24.03
CA THR A 56 -6.45 -33.50 23.32
C THR A 56 -6.85 -32.85 22.01
N ASN A 57 -6.66 -31.54 21.91
CA ASN A 57 -6.93 -30.73 20.73
C ASN A 57 -5.61 -30.28 20.08
N MET A 58 -5.58 -30.20 18.75
CA MET A 58 -4.44 -29.64 18.02
C MET A 58 -4.62 -28.12 17.93
N VAL A 59 -3.83 -27.37 18.70
CA VAL A 59 -3.95 -25.91 18.78
C VAL A 59 -2.66 -25.26 18.28
N ALA A 60 -2.79 -24.12 17.61
CA ALA A 60 -1.65 -23.32 17.18
C ALA A 60 -1.16 -22.47 18.36
N PRO A 61 0.10 -22.62 18.83
CA PRO A 61 0.65 -21.74 19.84
C PRO A 61 0.64 -20.28 19.37
N PRO A 62 0.43 -19.29 20.27
CA PRO A 62 0.38 -17.87 19.90
C PRO A 62 1.61 -17.39 19.11
N HIS A 63 2.81 -17.87 19.44
CA HIS A 63 4.04 -17.50 18.72
C HIS A 63 4.08 -18.04 17.28
N GLU A 64 3.51 -19.22 17.02
CA GLU A 64 3.39 -19.77 15.66
C GLU A 64 2.34 -19.01 14.84
N ILE A 65 1.21 -18.60 15.46
CA ILE A 65 0.21 -17.73 14.82
C ILE A 65 0.84 -16.39 14.43
N ALA A 66 1.58 -15.77 15.35
CA ALA A 66 2.23 -14.49 15.10
C ALA A 66 3.27 -14.59 13.97
N ARG A 67 4.06 -15.67 13.95
CA ARG A 67 5.05 -15.94 12.90
C ARG A 67 4.38 -16.13 11.53
N ALA A 68 3.38 -17.00 11.44
CA ALA A 68 2.66 -17.27 10.19
C ALA A 68 1.96 -16.01 9.67
N THR A 69 1.29 -15.27 10.56
CA THR A 69 0.62 -14.00 10.22
C THR A 69 1.61 -12.98 9.68
N ARG A 70 2.77 -12.81 10.34
CA ARG A 70 3.82 -11.89 9.88
C ARG A 70 4.34 -12.26 8.49
N GLN A 71 4.56 -13.54 8.23
CA GLN A 71 5.06 -14.01 6.93
C GLN A 71 4.02 -13.82 5.82
N ASN A 72 2.76 -14.21 6.06
CA ASN A 72 1.67 -14.00 5.11
C ASN A 72 1.47 -12.50 4.83
N ALA A 73 1.45 -11.66 5.87
CA ALA A 73 1.31 -10.21 5.69
C ALA A 73 2.46 -9.58 4.93
N SER A 74 3.70 -9.95 5.26
CA SER A 74 4.86 -9.45 4.53
C SER A 74 4.80 -9.83 3.05
N LEU A 75 4.37 -11.06 2.73
CA LEU A 75 4.18 -11.51 1.36
C LEU A 75 3.04 -10.75 0.67
N SER A 76 1.83 -10.76 1.24
CA SER A 76 0.63 -10.19 0.62
C SER A 76 0.74 -8.68 0.47
N PHE A 77 1.17 -7.96 1.52
CA PHE A 77 1.34 -6.51 1.45
C PHE A 77 2.56 -6.12 0.60
N GLY A 78 3.62 -6.93 0.60
CA GLY A 78 4.72 -6.79 -0.36
C GLY A 78 4.23 -6.88 -1.80
N LEU A 79 3.42 -7.89 -2.14
CA LEU A 79 2.83 -8.03 -3.46
C LEU A 79 1.93 -6.85 -3.82
N MET A 80 1.07 -6.39 -2.89
CA MET A 80 0.26 -5.18 -3.08
C MET A 80 1.14 -3.96 -3.40
N GLY A 81 2.16 -3.69 -2.58
CA GLY A 81 3.05 -2.55 -2.76
C GLY A 81 3.83 -2.61 -4.07
N GLY A 82 4.30 -3.80 -4.45
CA GLY A 82 4.98 -4.02 -5.73
C GLY A 82 4.06 -3.81 -6.93
N LEU A 83 2.83 -4.34 -6.89
CA LEU A 83 1.82 -4.14 -7.95
C LEU A 83 1.43 -2.67 -8.10
N LEU A 84 1.19 -1.97 -6.98
CA LEU A 84 0.91 -0.54 -6.98
C LEU A 84 2.10 0.26 -7.54
N GLY A 85 3.32 -0.04 -7.08
CA GLY A 85 4.55 0.59 -7.56
C GLY A 85 4.76 0.41 -9.07
N LEU A 86 4.57 -0.81 -9.57
CA LEU A 86 4.66 -1.13 -10.99
C LEU A 86 3.64 -0.36 -11.82
N ALA A 87 2.36 -0.43 -11.42
CA ALA A 87 1.26 0.21 -12.15
C ALA A 87 1.42 1.73 -12.17
N MET A 88 1.80 2.33 -11.03
CA MET A 88 2.01 3.77 -10.90
C MET A 88 3.26 4.24 -11.66
N GLY A 89 4.37 3.51 -11.62
CA GLY A 89 5.55 3.83 -12.43
C GLY A 89 5.25 3.81 -13.94
N TRP A 90 4.47 2.82 -14.38
CA TRP A 90 3.99 2.73 -15.75
C TRP A 90 3.07 3.89 -16.12
N ALA A 91 2.08 4.19 -15.27
CA ALA A 91 1.14 5.30 -15.44
C ALA A 91 1.84 6.65 -15.54
N GLY A 92 2.84 6.90 -14.68
CA GLY A 92 3.66 8.10 -14.72
C GLY A 92 4.41 8.22 -16.05
N GLY A 93 5.03 7.13 -16.51
CA GLY A 93 5.71 7.07 -17.82
C GLY A 93 4.80 7.40 -18.99
N LEU A 94 3.62 6.79 -19.03
CA LEU A 94 2.62 7.06 -20.05
C LEU A 94 2.15 8.52 -20.00
N ALA A 95 1.79 9.01 -18.81
CA ALA A 95 1.31 10.38 -18.61
C ALA A 95 2.37 11.41 -19.02
N GLY A 96 3.64 11.20 -18.64
CA GLY A 96 4.79 12.05 -18.97
C GLY A 96 5.27 11.95 -20.42
N ARG A 97 4.69 11.07 -21.24
CA ARG A 97 5.13 10.78 -22.63
C ARG A 97 6.58 10.29 -22.70
N SER A 98 7.03 9.64 -21.64
CA SER A 98 8.36 9.04 -21.59
C SER A 98 8.47 7.91 -22.60
N GLY A 99 9.66 7.72 -23.18
CA GLY A 99 9.94 6.57 -24.02
C GLY A 99 9.74 5.24 -23.27
N ARG A 100 9.72 4.12 -24.01
CA ARG A 100 9.53 2.77 -23.43
C ARG A 100 10.56 2.44 -22.35
N GLY A 101 11.83 2.80 -22.57
CA GLY A 101 12.92 2.54 -21.63
C GLY A 101 12.74 3.21 -20.26
N PRO A 102 12.60 4.55 -20.19
CA PRO A 102 12.35 5.24 -18.92
C PRO A 102 11.06 4.77 -18.21
N THR A 103 9.99 4.52 -18.96
CA THR A 103 8.73 3.99 -18.41
C THR A 103 8.94 2.63 -17.74
N ALA A 104 9.63 1.70 -18.40
CA ALA A 104 9.94 0.38 -17.84
C ALA A 104 10.83 0.46 -16.59
N ARG A 105 11.81 1.38 -16.58
CA ARG A 105 12.66 1.61 -15.40
C ARG A 105 11.88 2.15 -14.21
N ALA A 106 10.96 3.10 -14.43
CA ALA A 106 10.11 3.63 -13.37
C ALA A 106 9.17 2.56 -12.80
N ALA A 107 8.56 1.74 -13.67
CA ALA A 107 7.72 0.62 -13.27
C ALA A 107 8.51 -0.44 -12.47
N LEU A 108 9.71 -0.82 -12.93
CA LEU A 108 10.56 -1.78 -12.23
C LEU A 108 11.07 -1.24 -10.87
N LEU A 109 11.46 0.03 -10.82
CA LEU A 109 11.81 0.71 -9.58
C LEU A 109 10.64 0.66 -8.59
N GLY A 110 9.44 1.01 -9.06
CA GLY A 110 8.22 0.94 -8.25
C GLY A 110 7.93 -0.46 -7.76
N LEU A 111 8.06 -1.48 -8.62
CA LEU A 111 7.88 -2.88 -8.24
C LEU A 111 8.81 -3.28 -7.08
N VAL A 112 10.11 -3.03 -7.24
CA VAL A 112 11.12 -3.46 -6.26
C VAL A 112 10.99 -2.68 -4.96
N VAL A 113 10.90 -1.34 -5.04
CA VAL A 113 10.79 -0.48 -3.86
C VAL A 113 9.46 -0.72 -3.15
N GLY A 114 8.36 -0.83 -3.88
CA GLY A 114 7.04 -1.11 -3.31
C GLY A 114 6.97 -2.46 -2.62
N LEU A 115 7.53 -3.50 -3.23
CA LEU A 115 7.60 -4.83 -2.62
C LEU A 115 8.43 -4.80 -1.34
N ALA A 116 9.67 -4.29 -1.42
CA ALA A 116 10.58 -4.29 -0.28
C ALA A 116 10.08 -3.40 0.87
N ALA A 117 9.65 -2.16 0.59
CA ALA A 117 9.22 -1.22 1.61
C ALA A 117 7.97 -1.72 2.35
N THR A 118 6.99 -2.25 1.61
CA THR A 118 5.74 -2.70 2.22
C THR A 118 5.92 -4.02 2.97
N ALA A 119 6.70 -4.97 2.43
CA ALA A 119 7.04 -6.20 3.13
C ALA A 119 7.80 -5.90 4.44
N LEU A 120 8.79 -4.99 4.40
CA LEU A 120 9.55 -4.60 5.57
C LEU A 120 8.68 -3.88 6.61
N ALA A 121 7.84 -2.93 6.18
CA ALA A 121 6.91 -2.25 7.08
C ALA A 121 6.00 -3.27 7.81
N SER A 122 5.44 -4.21 7.06
CA SER A 122 4.61 -5.28 7.62
C SER A 122 5.37 -6.17 8.60
N PHE A 123 6.61 -6.52 8.26
CA PHE A 123 7.48 -7.34 9.10
C PHE A 123 7.81 -6.67 10.44
N LEU A 124 7.95 -5.34 10.45
CA LEU A 124 8.27 -4.56 11.65
C LEU A 124 7.03 -4.25 12.49
N VAL A 125 5.90 -3.98 11.86
CA VAL A 125 4.68 -3.49 12.53
C VAL A 125 3.88 -4.62 13.17
N ILE A 126 3.82 -5.80 12.55
CA ILE A 126 3.05 -6.95 13.07
C ILE A 126 3.56 -7.51 14.41
N PRO A 127 4.88 -7.65 14.67
CA PRO A 127 5.34 -8.00 16.02
C PRO A 127 4.78 -7.08 17.10
N ALA A 128 4.80 -5.75 16.86
CA ALA A 128 4.29 -4.77 17.80
C ALA A 128 2.77 -4.91 18.03
N TYR A 129 2.02 -5.29 17.00
CA TYR A 129 0.60 -5.62 17.13
C TYR A 129 0.36 -6.77 18.12
N PHE A 130 1.09 -7.88 18.01
CA PHE A 130 0.90 -9.02 18.90
C PHE A 130 1.39 -8.75 20.34
N GLU A 131 2.47 -7.98 20.50
CA GLU A 131 2.92 -7.53 21.82
C GLU A 131 1.87 -6.65 22.50
N TYR A 132 1.16 -5.82 21.74
CA TYR A 132 0.09 -4.99 22.27
C TYR A 132 -1.20 -5.79 22.54
N ASP A 133 -1.60 -6.66 21.60
CA ASP A 133 -2.83 -7.47 21.71
C ASP A 133 -2.81 -8.35 22.97
N THR A 134 -1.67 -8.96 23.26
CA THR A 134 -1.49 -9.74 24.51
C THR A 134 -1.63 -8.91 25.79
N GLN A 135 -1.31 -7.62 25.75
CA GLN A 135 -1.48 -6.71 26.90
C GLN A 135 -2.92 -6.19 27.02
N VAL A 136 -3.60 -5.96 25.90
CA VAL A 136 -4.91 -5.32 25.88
C VAL A 136 -6.08 -6.30 25.93
N GLN A 137 -5.94 -7.56 25.52
CA GLN A 137 -6.99 -8.55 25.80
C GLN A 137 -7.28 -8.71 27.31
N ALA A 138 -6.34 -8.33 28.18
CA ALA A 138 -6.57 -8.25 29.61
C ALA A 138 -7.53 -7.11 30.03
N ASN A 139 -7.67 -6.08 29.19
CA ASN A 139 -8.47 -4.87 29.41
C ASN A 139 -9.54 -4.77 28.30
N GLN A 140 -10.77 -5.20 28.58
CA GLN A 140 -11.88 -5.48 27.64
C GLN A 140 -12.39 -4.34 26.71
N GLY A 141 -11.58 -3.33 26.38
CA GLY A 141 -11.92 -2.25 25.44
C GLY A 141 -11.39 -2.51 24.03
N GLU A 142 -12.28 -2.45 23.03
CA GLU A 142 -11.89 -2.43 21.62
C GLU A 142 -11.15 -1.12 21.31
N ASN A 143 -9.84 -1.19 21.08
CA ASN A 143 -9.03 -0.03 20.71
C ASN A 143 -8.77 0.02 19.19
N LEU A 144 -9.45 0.93 18.49
CA LEU A 144 -9.28 1.17 17.06
C LEU A 144 -7.90 1.74 16.67
N ILE A 145 -7.16 2.33 17.62
CA ILE A 145 -5.88 2.99 17.34
C ILE A 145 -4.85 2.00 16.81
N ILE A 146 -4.83 0.78 17.33
CA ILE A 146 -3.79 -0.20 17.01
C ILE A 146 -3.99 -0.81 15.61
N PRO A 147 -5.17 -1.32 15.24
CA PRO A 147 -5.47 -1.68 13.86
C PRO A 147 -5.16 -0.56 12.88
N LEU A 148 -5.55 0.68 13.22
CA LEU A 148 -5.28 1.85 12.39
C LEU A 148 -3.78 2.05 12.18
N LEU A 149 -2.96 1.97 13.23
CA LEU A 149 -1.51 2.09 13.13
C LEU A 149 -0.90 0.95 12.29
N VAL A 150 -1.43 -0.27 12.40
CA VAL A 150 -0.96 -1.42 11.62
C VAL A 150 -1.21 -1.22 10.14
N HIS A 151 -2.45 -0.88 9.77
CA HIS A 151 -2.85 -0.65 8.39
C HIS A 151 -2.22 0.61 7.81
N VAL A 152 -2.27 1.74 8.51
CA VAL A 152 -1.62 2.99 8.07
C VAL A 152 -0.12 2.78 7.92
N GLY A 153 0.58 2.20 8.91
CA GLY A 153 2.02 2.03 8.86
C GLY A 153 2.49 1.16 7.69
N SER A 154 1.81 0.04 7.45
CA SER A 154 2.15 -0.86 6.35
C SER A 154 1.77 -0.27 4.99
N TRP A 155 0.57 0.27 4.85
CA TRP A 155 0.03 0.71 3.57
C TRP A 155 0.57 2.07 3.13
N ALA A 156 0.89 2.97 4.06
CA ALA A 156 1.56 4.24 3.76
C ALA A 156 2.89 4.03 3.03
N ALA A 157 3.65 2.98 3.36
CA ALA A 157 4.88 2.61 2.66
C ALA A 157 4.61 2.23 1.18
N ALA A 158 3.54 1.46 0.93
CA ALA A 158 3.11 1.13 -0.44
C ALA A 158 2.72 2.39 -1.23
N GLY A 159 1.93 3.27 -0.62
CA GLY A 159 1.54 4.54 -1.21
C GLY A 159 2.73 5.43 -1.54
N ALA A 160 3.70 5.53 -0.63
CA ALA A 160 4.93 6.30 -0.84
C ALA A 160 5.75 5.77 -2.02
N ALA A 161 5.93 4.44 -2.10
CA ALA A 161 6.64 3.79 -3.19
C ALA A 161 5.93 3.98 -4.55
N GLY A 162 4.60 3.81 -4.58
CA GLY A 162 3.78 4.05 -5.77
C GLY A 162 3.85 5.50 -6.23
N GLY A 163 3.72 6.44 -5.31
CA GLY A 163 3.86 7.87 -5.57
C GLY A 163 5.25 8.25 -6.09
N LEU A 164 6.32 7.71 -5.50
CA LEU A 164 7.70 7.91 -5.97
C LEU A 164 7.86 7.41 -7.41
N ALA A 165 7.43 6.17 -7.68
CA ALA A 165 7.51 5.57 -9.00
C ALA A 165 6.73 6.38 -10.06
N PHE A 166 5.54 6.87 -9.70
CA PHE A 166 4.75 7.76 -10.54
C PHE A 166 5.50 9.05 -10.91
N GLY A 167 6.07 9.73 -9.92
CA GLY A 167 6.83 10.96 -10.12
C GLY A 167 8.09 10.75 -10.96
N VAL A 168 8.79 9.63 -10.77
CA VAL A 168 9.92 9.23 -11.61
C VAL A 168 9.45 8.96 -13.05
N GLY A 169 8.34 8.26 -13.24
CA GLY A 169 7.76 7.97 -14.55
C GLY A 169 7.39 9.24 -15.32
N LEU A 170 6.87 10.25 -14.62
CA LEU A 170 6.56 11.58 -15.20
C LEU A 170 7.81 12.35 -15.69
N GLY A 171 9.02 11.81 -15.51
CA GLY A 171 10.29 12.47 -15.85
C GLY A 171 10.90 13.28 -14.70
N GLY A 172 10.43 13.05 -13.47
CA GLY A 172 10.66 13.90 -12.30
C GLY A 172 11.92 13.63 -11.47
N THR A 173 13.07 13.29 -12.07
CA THR A 173 14.34 13.37 -11.31
C THR A 173 14.76 14.82 -11.06
N ALA A 174 14.31 15.77 -11.89
CA ALA A 174 14.52 17.18 -11.68
C ALA A 174 13.52 17.78 -10.67
N ARG A 175 14.05 18.44 -9.63
CA ARG A 175 13.32 19.37 -8.73
C ARG A 175 12.31 18.75 -7.75
N GLY A 176 12.56 17.53 -7.27
CA GLY A 176 11.83 16.97 -6.12
C GLY A 176 10.41 16.48 -6.39
N LEU A 177 10.00 16.33 -7.66
CA LEU A 177 8.67 15.82 -8.02
C LEU A 177 8.42 14.43 -7.43
N GLY A 178 9.41 13.52 -7.51
CA GLY A 178 9.31 12.18 -6.91
C GLY A 178 9.04 12.21 -5.40
N ALA A 179 9.63 13.14 -4.66
CA ALA A 179 9.38 13.29 -3.22
C ALA A 179 7.96 13.80 -2.94
N ARG A 180 7.49 14.79 -3.72
CA ARG A 180 6.12 15.33 -3.57
C ARG A 180 5.06 14.27 -3.86
N THR A 181 5.23 13.52 -4.95
CA THR A 181 4.29 12.46 -5.31
C THR A 181 4.38 11.28 -4.34
N ALA A 182 5.56 10.98 -3.78
CA ALA A 182 5.70 10.01 -2.68
C ALA A 182 4.92 10.44 -1.44
N ILE A 183 5.03 11.71 -1.01
CA ILE A 183 4.24 12.24 0.11
C ILE A 183 2.73 12.18 -0.19
N GLY A 184 2.32 12.55 -1.41
CA GLY A 184 0.93 12.43 -1.85
C GLY A 184 0.43 10.99 -1.79
N GLY A 185 1.20 10.03 -2.32
CA GLY A 185 0.86 8.61 -2.28
C GLY A 185 0.80 8.03 -0.87
N LEU A 186 1.76 8.39 -0.01
CA LEU A 186 1.78 8.04 1.41
C LEU A 186 0.50 8.51 2.11
N THR A 187 0.17 9.78 1.93
CA THR A 187 -1.02 10.40 2.52
C THR A 187 -2.28 9.74 2.00
N GLY A 188 -2.33 9.42 0.70
CA GLY A 188 -3.48 8.76 0.09
C GLY A 188 -3.68 7.36 0.63
N ALA A 189 -2.63 6.56 0.75
CA ALA A 189 -2.73 5.24 1.35
C ALA A 189 -3.18 5.30 2.83
N ALA A 190 -2.69 6.28 3.60
CA ALA A 190 -3.15 6.48 4.98
C ALA A 190 -4.65 6.84 5.05
N VAL A 191 -5.13 7.73 4.18
CA VAL A 191 -6.56 8.04 4.07
C VAL A 191 -7.37 6.82 3.65
N GLY A 192 -6.86 6.02 2.70
CA GLY A 192 -7.47 4.76 2.29
C GLY A 192 -7.57 3.75 3.43
N ALA A 193 -6.55 3.65 4.29
CA ALA A 193 -6.54 2.82 5.49
C ALA A 193 -7.60 3.27 6.50
N VAL A 194 -7.68 4.57 6.78
CA VAL A 194 -8.73 5.13 7.66
C VAL A 194 -10.12 4.85 7.11
N ALA A 195 -10.33 5.07 5.81
CA ALA A 195 -11.60 4.79 5.15
C ALA A 195 -11.97 3.30 5.24
N TYR A 196 -10.98 2.40 5.06
CA TYR A 196 -11.18 0.96 5.23
C TYR A 196 -11.60 0.60 6.65
N GLU A 197 -10.94 1.13 7.68
CA GLU A 197 -11.30 0.84 9.08
C GLU A 197 -12.73 1.28 9.42
N LEU A 198 -13.11 2.49 8.99
CA LEU A 198 -14.45 3.02 9.24
C LEU A 198 -15.53 2.22 8.50
N ILE A 199 -15.32 1.97 7.20
CA ILE A 199 -16.29 1.22 6.39
C ILE A 199 -16.32 -0.26 6.83
N GLY A 200 -15.16 -0.84 7.12
CA GLY A 200 -14.97 -2.20 7.59
C GLY A 200 -15.70 -2.48 8.88
N GLY A 201 -15.48 -1.63 9.90
CA GLY A 201 -16.14 -1.77 11.20
C GLY A 201 -17.67 -1.63 11.12
N ILE A 202 -18.18 -0.75 10.25
CA ILE A 202 -19.63 -0.53 10.09
C ILE A 202 -20.28 -1.63 9.24
N ALA A 203 -19.71 -1.93 8.07
CA ALA A 203 -20.33 -2.81 7.08
C ALA A 203 -20.01 -4.30 7.30
N PHE A 204 -18.93 -4.61 8.01
CA PHE A 204 -18.42 -5.98 8.17
C PHE A 204 -17.97 -6.30 9.61
N PRO A 205 -18.81 -6.10 10.63
CA PRO A 205 -18.42 -6.29 12.04
C PRO A 205 -17.97 -7.73 12.35
N MET A 206 -18.47 -8.72 11.61
CA MET A 206 -18.12 -10.14 11.80
C MET A 206 -16.91 -10.59 10.97
N ALA A 207 -16.27 -9.70 10.21
CA ALA A 207 -15.14 -10.07 9.33
C ALA A 207 -13.76 -9.89 9.98
N LYS A 208 -13.71 -9.49 11.25
CA LYS A 208 -12.48 -9.19 11.99
C LYS A 208 -11.55 -8.23 11.24
N THR A 209 -12.13 -7.16 10.67
CA THR A 209 -11.35 -6.11 9.99
C THR A 209 -10.26 -5.45 10.83
N PRO A 210 -10.30 -5.45 12.18
CA PRO A 210 -9.17 -4.97 12.99
C PRO A 210 -7.91 -5.84 12.95
N GLN A 211 -8.01 -7.09 12.48
CA GLN A 211 -6.83 -7.95 12.32
C GLN A 211 -5.99 -7.47 11.13
N PRO A 212 -4.68 -7.77 11.09
CA PRO A 212 -3.83 -7.44 9.94
C PRO A 212 -4.39 -7.95 8.59
N PHE A 213 -5.24 -8.99 8.64
CA PHE A 213 -6.08 -9.38 7.53
C PHE A 213 -7.50 -9.61 8.01
N ALA A 214 -8.48 -9.08 7.28
CA ALA A 214 -9.85 -9.54 7.44
C ALA A 214 -9.99 -11.02 7.05
N GLU A 215 -10.87 -11.72 7.75
CA GLU A 215 -11.13 -13.15 7.51
C GLU A 215 -11.88 -13.37 6.19
N GLN A 216 -12.73 -12.41 5.81
CA GLN A 216 -13.58 -12.49 4.64
C GLN A 216 -12.94 -11.86 3.41
N LEU A 217 -13.25 -12.41 2.23
CA LEU A 217 -12.72 -11.95 0.95
C LEU A 217 -13.12 -10.51 0.63
N VAL A 218 -14.38 -10.14 0.83
CA VAL A 218 -14.90 -8.82 0.42
C VAL A 218 -14.20 -7.67 1.15
N PRO A 219 -14.06 -7.68 2.49
CA PRO A 219 -13.29 -6.65 3.20
C PRO A 219 -11.81 -6.62 2.82
N ARG A 220 -11.17 -7.78 2.55
CA ARG A 220 -9.79 -7.79 2.04
C ARG A 220 -9.68 -7.08 0.69
N ALA A 221 -10.59 -7.36 -0.25
CA ALA A 221 -10.60 -6.69 -1.53
C ALA A 221 -10.86 -5.17 -1.40
N LEU A 222 -11.78 -4.79 -0.51
CA LEU A 222 -12.09 -3.40 -0.21
C LEU A 222 -10.85 -2.63 0.32
N ALA A 223 -10.10 -3.23 1.25
CA ALA A 223 -8.86 -2.67 1.77
C ALA A 223 -7.86 -2.33 0.66
N MET A 224 -7.62 -3.26 -0.26
CA MET A 224 -6.67 -3.10 -1.37
C MET A 224 -7.13 -2.00 -2.35
N LEU A 225 -8.42 -2.01 -2.70
CA LEU A 225 -9.01 -1.04 -3.63
C LEU A 225 -8.98 0.38 -3.07
N LEU A 226 -9.43 0.59 -1.83
CA LEU A 226 -9.42 1.91 -1.21
C LEU A 226 -7.99 2.44 -1.12
N THR A 227 -7.08 1.65 -0.56
CA THR A 227 -5.68 2.04 -0.38
C THR A 227 -5.01 2.42 -1.69
N CYS A 228 -5.06 1.56 -2.71
CA CYS A 228 -4.41 1.82 -3.99
C CYS A 228 -5.04 3.01 -4.73
N THR A 229 -6.37 3.15 -4.66
CA THR A 229 -7.08 4.24 -5.33
C THR A 229 -6.75 5.58 -4.68
N PHE A 230 -6.86 5.72 -3.36
CA PHE A 230 -6.53 6.97 -2.67
C PHE A 230 -5.04 7.32 -2.79
N ALA A 231 -4.13 6.34 -2.70
CA ALA A 231 -2.71 6.55 -2.95
C ALA A 231 -2.46 7.12 -4.36
N SER A 232 -3.06 6.52 -5.38
CA SER A 232 -2.91 7.00 -6.75
C SER A 232 -3.50 8.39 -6.97
N ALA A 233 -4.65 8.68 -6.37
CA ALA A 233 -5.34 9.96 -6.48
C ALA A 233 -4.51 11.11 -5.86
N LEU A 234 -4.00 10.93 -4.65
CA LEU A 234 -3.20 11.97 -4.00
C LEU A 234 -1.80 12.10 -4.59
N ALA A 235 -1.20 11.02 -5.12
CA ALA A 235 0.03 11.13 -5.92
C ALA A 235 -0.20 11.98 -7.19
N ALA A 236 -1.32 11.77 -7.90
CA ALA A 236 -1.69 12.56 -9.07
C ALA A 236 -1.97 14.03 -8.73
N PHE A 237 -2.69 14.27 -7.63
CA PHE A 237 -2.95 15.62 -7.12
C PHE A 237 -1.63 16.37 -6.86
N SER A 238 -0.68 15.75 -6.13
CA SER A 238 0.62 16.36 -5.86
C SER A 238 1.44 16.64 -7.12
N ALA A 239 1.31 15.80 -8.16
CA ALA A 239 1.95 16.04 -9.44
C ALA A 239 1.37 17.26 -10.17
N VAL A 240 0.04 17.34 -10.26
CA VAL A 240 -0.67 18.44 -10.93
C VAL A 240 -0.46 19.77 -10.20
N ASP A 241 -0.47 19.76 -8.87
CA ASP A 241 -0.21 20.95 -8.05
C ASP A 241 1.22 21.48 -8.27
N ALA A 242 2.21 20.58 -8.31
CA ALA A 242 3.59 20.94 -8.60
C ALA A 242 3.78 21.57 -9.99
N GLU A 243 2.96 21.18 -10.99
CA GLU A 243 2.97 21.82 -12.31
C GLU A 243 2.31 23.21 -12.30
N ARG A 244 1.24 23.39 -11.53
CA ARG A 244 0.55 24.70 -11.41
C ARG A 244 1.47 25.76 -10.82
N GLY A 245 2.20 25.43 -9.77
CA GLY A 245 3.17 26.34 -9.16
C GLY A 245 4.35 26.75 -10.05
N ARG A 246 4.53 26.12 -11.23
CA ARG A 246 5.58 26.48 -12.20
C ARG A 246 5.14 27.49 -13.25
N ARG A 247 3.83 27.70 -13.44
CA ARG A 247 3.34 28.63 -14.45
C ARG A 247 3.43 30.04 -13.88
N PRO A 248 4.22 30.97 -14.47
CA PRO A 248 4.16 32.37 -14.06
C PRO A 248 2.76 32.88 -14.33
N THR A 249 2.13 33.44 -13.30
CA THR A 249 0.83 34.11 -13.37
C THR A 249 0.94 35.46 -14.04
#